data_AF-A0A391P2V6-F1
#
_entry.id   AF-A0A391P2V6-F1
#
_cell.length_a   1.000
_cell.length_b   1.000
_cell.length_c   1.000
_cell.angle_alpha   90.00
_cell.angle_beta   90.00
_cell.angle_gamma   90.00
#
_symmetry.space_group_name_H-M   'P 1'
#
loop_
_entity.id
_entity.type
_entity.pdbx_description
1 polymer ?
#
loop_
_entity_poly.entity_id
_entity_poly.type
_entity_poly.pdbx_seq_one_letter_code
_entity_poly.pdbx_strand_id
1 'polypeptide(L)' 'MEEELSLILRFLDLEDPKKQAEFLTAHRGEVTDKFLTSAAVSLDYPETGKDLETRCSDLIHYLNTRVKYEKKRVL' A
#
# COMPACT_ATOMS: atom_id res chain seq x y z
N MET A 1 10.71 11.82 -11.99
CA MET A 1 9.32 11.65 -12.46
C MET A 1 9.08 10.26 -13.03
N GLU A 2 9.96 9.72 -13.89
CA GLU A 2 9.80 8.35 -14.42
C GLU A 2 9.92 7.26 -13.34
N GLU A 3 10.85 7.42 -12.39
CA GLU A 3 11.06 6.45 -11.30
C GLU A 3 9.84 6.33 -10.36
N GLU A 4 9.23 7.46 -10.00
CA GLU A 4 8.01 7.47 -9.17
C GLU A 4 6.84 6.79 -9.90
N LEU A 5 6.66 7.08 -11.19
CA LEU A 5 5.60 6.47 -11.99
C LEU A 5 5.82 4.95 -12.14
N SER A 6 7.08 4.53 -12.33
CA SER A 6 7.49 3.12 -12.34
C SER A 6 7.18 2.43 -11.00
N LEU A 7 7.45 3.10 -9.87
CA LEU A 7 7.16 2.56 -8.55
C LEU A 7 5.65 2.37 -8.34
N ILE A 8 4.83 3.36 -8.73
CA ILE A 8 3.37 3.28 -8.67
C ILE A 8 2.86 2.10 -9.51
N LEU A 9 3.29 1.99 -10.78
CA LEU A 9 2.85 0.91 -11.66
C LEU A 9 3.22 -0.47 -11.09
N ARG A 10 4.45 -0.64 -10.60
CA ARG A 10 4.90 -1.87 -9.94
C ARG A 10 4.06 -2.24 -8.72
N PHE A 11 3.57 -1.25 -7.96
CA PHE A 11 2.66 -1.50 -6.83
C PHE A 11 1.27 -1.93 -7.31
N LEU A 12 0.72 -1.24 -8.32
CA LEU A 12 -0.61 -1.51 -8.85
C LEU A 12 -0.72 -2.89 -9.53
N ASP A 13 0.38 -3.40 -10.10
CA ASP A 13 0.46 -4.75 -10.66
C ASP A 13 0.41 -5.86 -9.60
N LEU A 14 0.53 -5.53 -8.30
CA LEU A 14 0.44 -6.51 -7.23
C LEU A 14 -1.02 -6.73 -6.84
N GLU A 15 -1.54 -7.94 -7.09
CA GLU A 15 -2.92 -8.31 -6.73
C GLU A 15 -3.06 -8.88 -5.31
N ASP A 16 -1.96 -9.36 -4.72
CA ASP A 16 -1.94 -9.97 -3.38
C ASP A 16 -1.68 -8.89 -2.30
N PRO A 17 -2.62 -8.68 -1.36
CA PRO A 17 -2.45 -7.71 -0.28
C PRO A 17 -1.18 -7.93 0.57
N LYS A 18 -0.71 -9.18 0.70
CA LYS A 18 0.54 -9.51 1.40
C LYS A 18 1.75 -8.96 0.64
N LYS A 19 1.78 -9.15 -0.68
CA LYS A 19 2.87 -8.64 -1.54
C LYS A 19 2.85 -7.12 -1.57
N GLN A 20 1.68 -6.50 -1.61
CA GLN A 20 1.53 -5.04 -1.51
C GLN A 20 2.09 -4.51 -0.18
N ALA A 21 1.80 -5.16 0.95
CA ALA A 21 2.33 -4.77 2.26
C ALA A 21 3.86 -4.92 2.35
N GLU A 22 4.40 -6.02 1.83
CA GLU A 22 5.85 -6.25 1.73
C GLU A 22 6.52 -5.20 0.84
N PHE A 23 5.90 -4.84 -0.28
CA PHE A 23 6.39 -3.82 -1.21
C PHE A 23 6.48 -2.44 -0.54
N LEU A 24 5.43 -2.01 0.15
CA LEU A 24 5.41 -0.74 0.90
C LEU A 24 6.47 -0.71 2.00
N THR A 25 6.66 -1.84 2.70
CA THR A 25 7.67 -1.95 3.75
C THR A 25 9.08 -1.81 3.18
N ALA A 26 9.37 -2.45 2.04
CA ALA A 26 10.69 -2.40 1.40
C ALA A 26 11.04 -1.02 0.82
N HIS A 27 10.06 -0.30 0.27
CA HIS A 27 10.26 1.00 -0.37
C HIS A 27 9.82 2.18 0.50
N ARG A 28 9.72 2.00 1.83
CA ARG A 28 9.20 3.02 2.76
C ARG A 28 9.96 4.34 2.72
N GLY A 29 11.24 4.33 2.32
CA GLY A 29 12.06 5.53 2.14
C GLY A 29 11.90 6.23 0.78
N GLU A 30 11.23 5.58 -0.17
CA GLU A 30 11.07 6.03 -1.56
C GLU A 30 9.63 6.45 -1.89
N VAL A 31 8.67 6.16 -0.99
CA VAL A 31 7.27 6.56 -1.18
C VAL A 31 7.10 8.07 -1.08
N THR A 32 6.22 8.61 -1.92
CA THR A 32 5.84 10.02 -1.97
C THR A 32 4.37 10.18 -1.66
N ASP A 33 3.91 11.41 -1.41
CA ASP A 33 2.49 11.70 -1.22
C ASP A 33 1.64 11.21 -2.40
N LYS A 34 2.12 11.40 -3.62
CA LYS A 34 1.44 10.99 -4.84
C LYS A 34 1.37 9.48 -4.97
N PHE A 35 2.45 8.78 -4.64
CA PHE A 35 2.45 7.32 -4.59
C PHE A 35 1.40 6.82 -3.58
N LEU A 36 1.40 7.34 -2.35
CA LEU A 36 0.49 6.88 -1.29
C LEU A 36 -0.98 7.17 -1.63
N THR A 37 -1.28 8.34 -2.20
CA THR A 37 -2.64 8.64 -2.68
C THR A 37 -3.06 7.69 -3.80
N SER A 38 -2.17 7.39 -4.76
CA SER A 38 -2.49 6.45 -5.85
C SER A 38 -2.75 5.05 -5.31
N ALA A 39 -1.92 4.59 -4.37
CA ALA A 39 -2.09 3.30 -3.70
C ALA A 39 -3.40 3.25 -2.91
N ALA A 40 -3.70 4.26 -2.10
CA ALA A 40 -4.92 4.34 -1.32
C ALA A 40 -6.18 4.31 -2.19
N VAL A 41 -6.20 5.08 -3.29
CA VAL A 41 -7.30 5.08 -4.26
C VAL A 41 -7.47 3.69 -4.89
N SER A 42 -6.38 3.03 -5.29
CA SER A 42 -6.46 1.68 -5.88
C SER A 42 -6.98 0.61 -4.91
N LEU A 43 -6.80 0.84 -3.61
CA LEU A 43 -7.23 -0.05 -2.53
C LEU A 43 -8.62 0.30 -1.97
N ASP A 44 -9.26 1.36 -2.50
CA ASP A 44 -10.47 1.96 -1.94
C ASP A 44 -10.31 2.26 -0.43
N TYR A 45 -9.11 2.70 -0.03
CA TYR A 45 -8.77 3.02 1.35
C TYR A 45 -8.89 4.53 1.58
N PRO A 46 -9.75 4.99 2.50
CA PRO A 46 -9.83 6.41 2.84
C PRO A 46 -8.60 6.82 3.64
N GLU A 47 -7.77 7.69 3.09
CA GLU A 47 -6.55 8.16 3.78
C GLU A 47 -6.90 9.00 5.01
N THR A 48 -6.39 8.59 6.17
CA THR A 48 -6.66 9.27 7.46
C THR A 48 -5.43 9.89 8.12
N GLY A 49 -4.23 9.48 7.72
CA GLY A 49 -2.96 9.96 8.28
C GLY A 49 -2.62 11.40 7.86
N LYS A 50 -2.01 12.17 8.76
CA LYS A 50 -1.66 13.59 8.52
C LYS A 50 -0.30 13.80 7.89
N ASP A 51 0.59 12.82 8.04
CA ASP A 51 1.95 12.83 7.49
C ASP A 51 2.21 11.55 6.69
N LEU A 52 3.25 11.61 5.86
CA LEU A 52 3.63 10.54 4.92
C LEU A 52 3.92 9.22 5.63
N GLU A 53 4.61 9.25 6.77
CA GLU A 53 5.02 8.06 7.50
C GLU A 53 3.80 7.37 8.12
N THR A 54 2.91 8.15 8.74
CA THR A 54 1.65 7.65 9.30
C THR A 54 0.79 7.02 8.20
N ARG A 55 0.60 7.71 7.07
CA ARG A 55 -0.19 7.19 5.92
C ARG A 55 0.36 5.87 5.38
N CYS A 56 1.68 5.78 5.24
CA CYS A 56 2.33 4.55 4.80
C CYS A 56 2.12 3.40 5.80
N SER A 57 2.25 3.70 7.10
CA SER A 57 2.02 2.72 8.18
C SER A 57 0.58 2.22 8.23
N ASP A 58 -0.39 3.13 8.08
CA ASP A 58 -1.81 2.83 8.06
C ASP A 58 -2.18 1.91 6.90
N LEU A 59 -1.66 2.18 5.70
CA LEU A 59 -1.85 1.31 4.52
C LEU A 59 -1.23 -0.08 4.71
N ILE A 60 0.00 -0.16 5.23
CA ILE A 60 0.63 -1.46 5.56
C ILE A 60 -0.23 -2.22 6.58
N HIS A 61 -0.75 -1.54 7.61
CA HIS A 61 -1.60 -2.16 8.62
C HIS A 61 -2.93 -2.66 8.03
N TYR A 62 -3.57 -1.86 7.19
CA TYR A 62 -4.79 -2.21 6.48
C TYR A 62 -4.60 -3.46 5.62
N LEU A 63 -3.56 -3.51 4.79
CA LEU A 63 -3.24 -4.64 3.93
C LEU A 63 -2.98 -5.92 4.74
N ASN A 64 -2.18 -5.84 5.81
CA ASN A 64 -1.95 -6.97 6.71
C ASN A 64 -3.23 -7.46 7.39
N THR A 65 -4.15 -6.55 7.69
CA THR A 65 -5.46 -6.89 8.25
C THR A 65 -6.31 -7.63 7.23
N ARG A 66 -6.34 -7.18 5.97
CA ARG A 66 -7.02 -7.89 4.87
C ARG A 66 -6.51 -9.32 4.68
N VAL A 67 -5.19 -9.52 4.68
CA VAL A 67 -4.58 -10.87 4.58
C VAL A 67 -5.10 -11.80 5.68
N LYS A 68 -5.26 -11.30 6.92
CA LYS A 68 -5.77 -12.11 8.04
C LYS A 68 -7.24 -12.51 7.84
N TYR A 69 -8.06 -11.62 7.28
CA TYR A 69 -9.48 -11.90 7.04
C TYR A 69 -9.70 -12.80 5.82
N GLU A 70 -8.94 -12.61 4.74
CA GLU A 70 -9.02 -13.47 3.56
C GLU A 70 -8.59 -14.91 3.88
N LYS A 71 -7.52 -15.11 4.67
CA LYS A 71 -7.13 -16.44 5.16
C LYS A 71 -8.19 -17.13 6.02
N LYS A 72 -8.99 -16.38 6.77
CA LYS A 72 -10.08 -16.92 7.60
C LYS A 72 -11.31 -17.32 6.80
N ARG A 73 -11.51 -16.79 5.58
CA ARG A 73 -12.64 -17.18 4.71
C ARG A 73 -12.40 -18.48 3.93
N VAL A 74 -11.14 -18.93 3.87
CA VAL A 74 -10.73 -20.15 3.15
C VAL A 74 -10.59 -21.35 4.09
N LEU A 75 -10.92 -21.21 5.37
CA LEU A 75 -10.91 -22.28 6.38
C LEU A 75 -12.32 -22.67 6.82
#